data_AF-A0A7S2BL89-F1
#
_entry.id   AF-A0A7S2BL89-F1
#
_cell.length_a   1.000
_cell.length_b   1.000
_cell.length_c   1.000
_cell.angle_alpha   90.00
_cell.angle_beta   90.00
_cell.angle_gamma   90.00
#
_symmetry.space_group_name_H-M   'P 1'
#
loop_
_entity.id
_entity.type
_entity.pdbx_description
1 polymer ?
#
loop_
_entity_poly.entity_id
_entity_poly.type
_entity_poly.pdbx_seq_one_letter_code
_entity_poly.pdbx_strand_id
1 'polypeptide(L)'
;MTPIAQGHFSGQPPALVTSAVRLVGNYGKWLATDQQPLLEGCVRFVLQSLMVAPCAEHAAVAFRALCVHAQKQLGRFETVQVLLSICEPAMRNAELSVDLRIALTEGLARLVASLPTRDEQARQALSALMAPPCTLLQATLSQEHALRENAEAVATQITLIASSIRYCDRFRPEKHPVLPVMQAGCWELIMRVAGAYRGEARVFQALCELYSNLMSTLQTLLRPLLPQLLTSLAEAFTSTPVVGCLTTFRDAIERYGSQPDEELASVLSAVMTTIIDSVCAWQRTTADPEAQPELLTAFWEMCHRCLVFQPGLLLSLQCAPALFDAAIACVRHQEFQHTRAVLTFICLFMCPTEAANEYRETSAHCLQTSGAKLLKECLSGLASASPDNLVDYQVELIRVLIEACPTAVGTWLKQILSEPSGLSTGSVAPGSKAMQTFAALVLQQPALPQTEFQCVASDFSRICRGKLGPESLDRYVQRGGSAG
;
A
#
# COMPACT_ATOMS: atom_id res chain seq x y z
N MET A 1 20.22 -28.75 -24.32
CA MET A 1 19.24 -29.52 -23.53
C MET A 1 18.18 -30.15 -24.45
N THR A 2 17.99 -31.47 -24.37
CA THR A 2 16.91 -32.20 -25.08
C THR A 2 15.56 -32.02 -24.35
N PRO A 3 14.40 -32.14 -25.04
CA PRO A 3 13.07 -31.99 -24.42
C PRO A 3 12.87 -32.98 -23.26
N ILE A 4 11.95 -32.65 -22.33
CA ILE A 4 11.59 -33.48 -21.17
C ILE A 4 11.03 -34.83 -21.69
N ALA A 5 11.92 -35.79 -21.91
CA ALA A 5 11.55 -37.17 -22.15
C ALA A 5 10.90 -37.73 -20.87
N GLN A 6 9.75 -38.38 -21.05
CA GLN A 6 9.00 -39.01 -19.97
C GLN A 6 9.89 -39.96 -19.16
N GLY A 7 9.94 -39.76 -17.84
CA GLY A 7 10.10 -40.83 -16.86
C GLY A 7 11.44 -41.55 -16.73
N HIS A 8 12.55 -40.84 -16.43
CA HIS A 8 13.74 -41.53 -15.89
C HIS A 8 13.61 -41.89 -14.39
N PHE A 9 12.57 -41.41 -13.70
CA PHE A 9 12.40 -41.57 -12.24
C PHE A 9 11.15 -42.38 -11.85
N SER A 10 10.46 -43.02 -12.79
CA SER A 10 9.22 -43.78 -12.55
C SER A 10 9.38 -44.97 -11.58
N GLY A 11 10.61 -45.34 -11.21
CA GLY A 11 10.91 -46.40 -10.24
C GLY A 11 11.48 -45.94 -8.88
N GLN A 12 11.66 -44.64 -8.63
CA GLN A 12 12.26 -44.14 -7.38
C GLN A 12 11.20 -43.66 -6.37
N PRO A 13 11.40 -43.86 -5.05
CA PRO A 13 10.46 -43.37 -4.04
C PRO A 13 10.29 -41.84 -4.11
N PRO A 14 9.06 -41.29 -4.14
CA PRO A 14 8.84 -39.85 -4.25
C PRO A 14 9.48 -39.01 -3.13
N ALA A 15 9.60 -39.58 -1.93
CA ALA A 15 10.27 -38.93 -0.80
C ALA A 15 11.80 -38.76 -1.05
N LEU A 16 12.42 -39.71 -1.73
CA LEU A 16 13.84 -39.63 -2.11
C LEU A 16 14.04 -38.53 -3.15
N VAL A 17 13.19 -38.50 -4.19
CA VAL A 17 13.23 -37.45 -5.23
C VAL A 17 13.02 -36.08 -4.61
N THR A 18 12.03 -35.93 -3.73
CA THR A 18 11.77 -34.67 -3.01
C THR A 18 12.99 -34.20 -2.21
N SER A 19 13.62 -35.12 -1.47
CA SER A 19 14.80 -34.81 -0.65
C SER A 19 16.00 -34.40 -1.51
N ALA A 20 16.22 -35.10 -2.63
CA ALA A 20 17.27 -34.78 -3.59
C ALA A 20 17.04 -33.41 -4.26
N VAL A 21 15.81 -33.09 -4.65
CA VAL A 21 15.45 -31.78 -5.22
C VAL A 21 15.71 -30.65 -4.23
N ARG A 22 15.29 -30.81 -2.96
CA ARG A 22 15.57 -29.84 -1.89
C ARG A 22 17.07 -29.64 -1.69
N LEU A 23 17.84 -30.73 -1.69
CA LEU A 23 19.29 -30.69 -1.59
C LEU A 23 19.89 -29.86 -2.73
N VAL A 24 19.52 -30.15 -3.98
CA VAL A 24 20.00 -29.39 -5.15
C VAL A 24 19.70 -27.90 -5.02
N GLY A 25 18.47 -27.53 -4.61
CA GLY A 25 18.09 -26.13 -4.40
C GLY A 25 18.96 -25.42 -3.35
N ASN A 26 19.21 -26.08 -2.21
CA ASN A 26 20.04 -25.53 -1.12
C ASN A 26 21.51 -25.35 -1.50
N TYR A 27 22.02 -26.18 -2.42
CA TYR A 27 23.40 -26.09 -2.92
C TYR A 27 23.53 -25.20 -4.18
N GLY A 28 22.49 -24.46 -4.57
CA GLY A 28 22.49 -23.63 -5.78
C GLY A 28 23.66 -22.63 -5.85
N LYS A 29 24.05 -22.04 -4.72
CA LYS A 29 25.22 -21.13 -4.66
C LYS A 29 26.54 -21.85 -4.95
N TRP A 30 26.71 -23.07 -4.41
CA TRP A 30 27.90 -23.87 -4.66
C TRP A 30 27.97 -24.32 -6.12
N LEU A 31 26.85 -24.77 -6.69
CA LEU A 31 26.74 -25.16 -8.10
C LEU A 31 27.09 -24.02 -9.08
N ALA A 32 26.92 -22.76 -8.67
CA ALA A 32 27.24 -21.59 -9.48
C ALA A 32 28.73 -21.20 -9.54
N THR A 33 29.64 -21.92 -8.87
CA THR A 33 31.07 -21.55 -8.70
C THR A 33 32.02 -22.39 -9.58
N ASP A 34 31.70 -22.59 -10.87
CA ASP A 34 32.47 -23.37 -11.89
C ASP A 34 32.16 -24.87 -12.04
N GLN A 35 30.99 -25.32 -11.59
CA GLN A 35 30.49 -26.69 -11.81
C GLN A 35 29.51 -26.79 -13.00
N GLN A 36 29.88 -26.26 -14.16
CA GLN A 36 28.94 -26.08 -15.29
C GLN A 36 28.26 -27.37 -15.80
N PRO A 37 28.95 -28.51 -16.03
CA PRO A 37 28.27 -29.73 -16.47
C PRO A 37 27.36 -30.33 -15.39
N LEU A 38 27.74 -30.19 -14.11
CA LEU A 38 26.91 -30.63 -12.98
C LEU A 38 25.65 -29.75 -12.86
N LEU A 39 25.78 -28.44 -13.05
CA LEU A 39 24.66 -27.50 -13.04
C LEU A 39 23.63 -27.85 -14.12
N GLU A 40 24.05 -28.15 -15.36
CA GLU A 40 23.11 -28.54 -16.42
C GLU A 40 22.35 -29.83 -16.06
N GLY A 41 23.07 -30.82 -15.50
CA GLY A 41 22.47 -32.05 -14.99
C GLY A 41 21.46 -31.80 -13.87
N CYS A 42 21.81 -30.94 -12.90
CA CYS A 42 20.93 -30.55 -11.80
C CYS A 42 19.68 -29.80 -12.27
N VAL A 43 19.81 -28.86 -13.22
CA VAL A 43 18.66 -28.15 -13.80
C VAL A 43 17.74 -29.13 -14.52
N ARG A 44 18.30 -30.03 -15.33
CA ARG A 44 17.51 -31.07 -16.01
C ARG A 44 16.78 -31.96 -15.01
N PHE A 45 17.48 -32.42 -13.96
CA PHE A 45 16.91 -33.24 -12.89
C PHE A 45 15.73 -32.54 -12.19
N VAL A 46 15.91 -31.27 -11.83
CA VAL A 46 14.86 -30.48 -11.18
C VAL A 46 13.66 -30.28 -12.10
N LEU A 47 13.87 -29.93 -13.37
CA LEU A 47 12.78 -29.74 -14.33
C LEU A 47 12.01 -31.04 -14.63
N GLN A 48 12.70 -32.17 -14.72
CA GLN A 48 12.06 -33.48 -14.86
C GLN A 48 11.21 -33.84 -13.62
N SER A 49 11.64 -33.39 -12.43
CA SER A 49 10.93 -33.63 -11.18
C SER A 49 9.61 -32.84 -11.05
N LEU A 50 9.37 -31.84 -11.91
CA LEU A 50 8.08 -31.15 -12.00
C LEU A 50 6.95 -32.09 -12.41
N MET A 51 7.25 -33.18 -13.13
CA MET A 51 6.26 -34.16 -13.57
C MET A 51 5.90 -35.18 -12.49
N VAL A 52 6.55 -35.12 -11.32
CA VAL A 52 6.27 -35.98 -10.17
C VAL A 52 5.46 -35.17 -9.16
N ALA A 53 4.14 -35.37 -9.13
CA ALA A 53 3.18 -34.57 -8.36
C ALA A 53 3.63 -34.18 -6.93
N PRO A 54 4.08 -35.10 -6.05
CA PRO A 54 4.50 -34.73 -4.68
C PRO A 54 5.82 -33.92 -4.63
N CYS A 55 6.60 -33.91 -5.71
CA CYS A 55 7.89 -33.21 -5.80
C CYS A 55 7.77 -31.85 -6.49
N ALA A 56 6.66 -31.57 -7.19
CA ALA A 56 6.57 -30.49 -8.17
C ALA A 56 6.81 -29.10 -7.57
N GLU A 57 6.25 -28.81 -6.39
CA GLU A 57 6.45 -27.52 -5.71
C GLU A 57 7.91 -27.33 -5.27
N HIS A 58 8.50 -28.37 -4.69
CA HIS A 58 9.91 -28.37 -4.29
C HIS A 58 10.83 -28.20 -5.50
N ALA A 59 10.47 -28.80 -6.63
CA ALA A 59 11.20 -28.66 -7.88
C ALA A 59 11.13 -27.24 -8.42
N ALA A 60 9.96 -26.59 -8.40
CA ALA A 60 9.86 -25.18 -8.81
C ALA A 60 10.65 -24.24 -7.89
N VAL A 61 10.61 -24.46 -6.57
CA VAL A 61 11.40 -23.67 -5.61
C VAL A 61 12.90 -23.88 -5.81
N ALA A 62 13.35 -25.13 -6.00
CA ALA A 62 14.74 -25.44 -6.29
C ALA A 62 15.20 -24.84 -7.62
N PHE A 63 14.36 -24.91 -8.66
CA PHE A 63 14.63 -24.29 -9.95
C PHE A 63 14.80 -22.78 -9.82
N ARG A 64 13.88 -22.11 -9.10
CA ARG A 64 13.99 -20.67 -8.80
C ARG A 64 15.32 -20.35 -8.10
N ALA A 65 15.74 -21.16 -7.13
CA ALA A 65 17.02 -20.97 -6.43
C ALA A 65 18.22 -21.11 -7.38
N LEU A 66 18.21 -22.11 -8.27
CA LEU A 66 19.24 -22.28 -9.30
C LEU A 66 19.30 -21.07 -10.24
N CYS A 67 18.14 -20.57 -10.70
CA CYS A 67 18.07 -19.37 -11.53
C CYS A 67 18.63 -18.12 -10.84
N VAL A 68 18.44 -17.99 -9.52
CA VAL A 68 18.98 -16.87 -8.72
C VAL A 68 20.49 -16.94 -8.61
N HIS A 69 21.03 -18.11 -8.29
CA HIS A 69 22.44 -18.26 -7.98
C HIS A 69 23.32 -18.41 -9.22
N ALA A 70 22.81 -19.05 -10.27
CA ALA A 70 23.56 -19.36 -11.48
C ALA A 70 23.22 -18.43 -12.67
N GLN A 71 22.86 -17.16 -12.41
CA GLN A 71 22.53 -16.18 -13.45
C GLN A 71 23.62 -16.05 -14.51
N LYS A 72 24.91 -16.13 -14.13
CA LYS A 72 26.03 -16.02 -15.08
C LYS A 72 26.09 -17.18 -16.07
N GLN A 73 25.76 -18.39 -15.62
CA GLN A 73 25.81 -19.61 -16.42
C GLN A 73 24.52 -19.83 -17.20
N LEU A 74 23.37 -19.56 -16.58
CA LEU A 74 22.03 -19.80 -17.13
C LEU A 74 21.47 -18.60 -17.90
N GLY A 75 21.95 -17.39 -17.63
CA GLY A 75 21.49 -16.14 -18.24
C GLY A 75 22.00 -15.89 -19.66
N ARG A 76 22.36 -16.93 -20.41
CA ARG A 76 22.65 -16.83 -21.85
C ARG A 76 21.34 -16.95 -22.62
N PHE A 77 21.15 -16.13 -23.66
CA PHE A 77 19.89 -16.06 -24.39
C PHE A 77 19.38 -17.43 -24.87
N GLU A 78 20.24 -18.24 -25.50
CA GLU A 78 19.88 -19.58 -25.97
C GLU A 78 19.40 -20.48 -24.82
N THR A 79 20.11 -20.46 -23.69
CA THR A 79 19.73 -21.22 -22.49
C THR A 79 18.39 -20.75 -21.95
N VAL A 80 18.17 -19.43 -21.86
CA VAL A 80 16.90 -18.86 -21.39
C VAL A 80 15.74 -19.27 -22.30
N GLN A 81 15.89 -19.21 -23.63
CA GLN A 81 14.87 -19.64 -24.59
C GLN A 81 14.51 -21.12 -24.43
N VAL A 82 15.52 -21.97 -24.24
CA VAL A 82 15.29 -23.40 -24.00
C VAL A 82 14.57 -23.62 -22.67
N LEU A 83 14.97 -22.93 -21.60
CA LEU A 83 14.28 -23.04 -20.30
C LEU A 83 12.83 -22.53 -20.37
N LEU A 84 12.58 -21.45 -21.11
CA LEU A 84 11.23 -20.91 -21.34
C LEU A 84 10.34 -21.95 -22.03
N SER A 85 10.80 -22.53 -23.14
CA SER A 85 10.04 -23.57 -23.87
C SER A 85 9.82 -24.85 -23.04
N ILE A 86 10.79 -25.23 -22.20
CA ILE A 86 10.66 -26.39 -21.31
C ILE A 86 9.62 -26.13 -20.21
N CYS A 87 9.58 -24.92 -19.65
CA CYS A 87 8.67 -24.57 -18.56
C CYS A 87 7.27 -24.17 -19.04
N GLU A 88 7.10 -23.80 -20.32
CA GLU A 88 5.84 -23.33 -20.90
C GLU A 88 4.65 -24.26 -20.60
N PRO A 89 4.73 -25.60 -20.78
CA PRO A 89 3.61 -26.49 -20.48
C PRO A 89 3.20 -26.46 -19.01
N ALA A 90 4.16 -26.37 -18.10
CA ALA A 90 3.89 -26.29 -16.65
C ALA A 90 3.27 -24.93 -16.29
N MET A 91 3.70 -23.83 -16.91
CA MET A 91 3.11 -22.51 -16.70
C MET A 91 1.66 -22.45 -17.21
N ARG A 92 1.34 -23.15 -18.31
CA ARG A 92 -0.03 -23.23 -18.85
C ARG A 92 -0.97 -24.16 -18.08
N ASN A 93 -0.42 -25.12 -17.33
CA ASN A 93 -1.25 -26.10 -16.65
C ASN A 93 -1.99 -25.47 -15.46
N ALA A 94 -3.30 -25.30 -15.60
CA ALA A 94 -4.16 -24.75 -14.57
C ALA A 94 -4.33 -25.68 -13.34
N GLU A 95 -4.04 -26.98 -13.48
CA GLU A 95 -4.08 -27.96 -12.39
C GLU A 95 -2.90 -27.81 -11.43
N LEU A 96 -1.81 -27.17 -11.87
CA LEU A 96 -0.67 -26.91 -11.01
C LEU A 96 -0.94 -25.73 -10.07
N SER A 97 -0.43 -25.83 -8.84
CA SER A 97 -0.60 -24.79 -7.83
C SER A 97 -0.06 -23.44 -8.33
N VAL A 98 -0.72 -22.37 -7.88
CA VAL A 98 -0.34 -21.00 -8.26
C VAL A 98 1.07 -20.68 -7.79
N ASP A 99 1.44 -21.11 -6.57
CA ASP A 99 2.78 -20.92 -6.00
C ASP A 99 3.88 -21.58 -6.83
N LEU A 100 3.63 -22.77 -7.37
CA LEU A 100 4.56 -23.46 -8.26
C LEU A 100 4.79 -22.63 -9.53
N ARG A 101 3.70 -22.19 -10.18
CA ARG A 101 3.78 -21.39 -11.42
C ARG A 101 4.48 -20.05 -11.17
N ILE A 102 4.16 -19.37 -10.07
CA ILE A 102 4.86 -18.15 -9.66
C ILE A 102 6.35 -18.44 -9.46
N ALA A 103 6.74 -19.50 -8.75
CA ALA A 103 8.14 -19.81 -8.52
C ALA A 103 8.93 -20.06 -9.83
N LEU A 104 8.32 -20.76 -10.80
CA LEU A 104 8.90 -20.93 -12.14
C LEU A 104 9.05 -19.57 -12.86
N THR A 105 7.98 -18.77 -12.89
CA THR A 105 7.98 -17.45 -13.53
C THR A 105 9.01 -16.52 -12.92
N GLU A 106 9.13 -16.45 -11.60
CA GLU A 106 10.14 -15.63 -10.92
C GLU A 106 11.58 -16.07 -11.24
N GLY A 107 11.82 -17.39 -11.30
CA GLY A 107 13.12 -17.94 -11.69
C GLY A 107 13.50 -17.49 -13.11
N LEU A 108 12.58 -17.65 -14.05
CA LEU A 108 12.77 -17.26 -15.45
C LEU A 108 12.89 -15.73 -15.60
N ALA A 109 12.06 -14.95 -14.92
CA ALA A 109 12.10 -13.48 -14.94
C ALA A 109 13.47 -12.95 -14.50
N ARG A 110 14.08 -13.55 -13.47
CA ARG A 110 15.42 -13.19 -13.01
C ARG A 110 16.51 -13.54 -14.02
N LEU A 111 16.36 -14.64 -14.78
CA LEU A 111 17.26 -14.97 -15.88
C LEU A 111 17.07 -14.00 -17.05
N VAL A 112 15.83 -13.68 -17.41
CA VAL A 112 15.52 -12.65 -18.42
C VAL A 112 16.14 -11.32 -18.04
N ALA A 113 16.01 -10.89 -16.79
CA ALA A 113 16.61 -9.67 -16.25
C ALA A 113 18.15 -9.68 -16.22
N SER A 114 18.78 -10.85 -16.36
CA SER A 114 20.24 -10.98 -16.48
C SER A 114 20.75 -10.93 -17.92
N LEU A 115 19.85 -10.95 -18.91
CA LEU A 115 20.23 -10.82 -20.32
C LEU A 115 20.81 -9.42 -20.59
N PRO A 116 21.76 -9.29 -21.54
CA PRO A 116 22.34 -8.00 -21.89
C PRO A 116 21.26 -6.98 -22.28
N THR A 117 21.33 -5.79 -21.70
CA THR A 117 20.36 -4.69 -21.92
C THR A 117 20.33 -4.17 -23.35
N ARG A 118 21.22 -4.62 -24.23
CA ARG A 118 21.40 -4.07 -25.57
C ARG A 118 20.53 -4.72 -26.64
N ASP A 119 19.86 -5.83 -26.34
CA ASP A 119 19.45 -6.76 -27.37
C ASP A 119 17.93 -7.00 -27.39
N GLU A 120 17.40 -7.07 -28.61
CA GLU A 120 16.13 -7.67 -29.01
C GLU A 120 15.83 -9.00 -28.27
N GLN A 121 16.88 -9.71 -27.88
CA GLN A 121 16.85 -10.92 -27.08
C GLN A 121 16.10 -10.79 -25.75
N ALA A 122 16.33 -9.72 -24.99
CA ALA A 122 15.65 -9.53 -23.70
C ALA A 122 14.14 -9.29 -23.91
N ARG A 123 13.80 -8.54 -24.97
CA ARG A 123 12.41 -8.32 -25.39
C ARG A 123 11.75 -9.63 -25.82
N GLN A 124 12.39 -10.40 -26.69
CA GLN A 124 11.89 -11.69 -27.16
C GLN A 124 11.72 -12.69 -26.01
N ALA A 125 12.68 -12.77 -25.08
CA ALA A 125 12.60 -13.65 -23.92
C ALA A 125 11.48 -13.24 -22.97
N LEU A 126 11.31 -11.94 -22.72
CA LEU A 126 10.21 -11.43 -21.91
C LEU A 126 8.85 -11.68 -22.56
N SER A 127 8.72 -11.44 -23.87
CA SER A 127 7.50 -11.77 -24.63
C SER A 127 7.16 -13.25 -24.55
N ALA A 128 8.15 -14.14 -24.67
CA ALA A 128 7.96 -15.58 -24.53
C ALA A 128 7.55 -15.98 -23.10
N LEU A 129 8.12 -15.34 -22.07
CA LEU A 129 7.74 -15.57 -20.68
C LEU A 129 6.30 -15.13 -20.38
N MET A 130 5.89 -14.01 -20.96
CA MET A 130 4.55 -13.46 -20.76
C MET A 130 3.47 -14.09 -21.65
N ALA A 131 3.85 -14.77 -22.74
CA ALA A 131 2.90 -15.34 -23.68
C ALA A 131 1.92 -16.34 -23.01
N PRO A 132 2.35 -17.30 -22.16
CA PRO A 132 1.44 -18.25 -21.52
C PRO A 132 0.30 -17.59 -20.73
N PRO A 133 0.54 -16.70 -19.74
CA PRO A 133 -0.56 -16.07 -19.01
C PRO A 133 -1.40 -15.15 -19.89
N CYS A 134 -0.81 -14.45 -20.87
CA CYS A 134 -1.58 -13.61 -21.81
C CYS A 134 -2.53 -14.44 -22.68
N THR A 135 -2.09 -15.59 -23.21
CA THR A 135 -2.94 -16.47 -24.02
C THR A 135 -4.10 -17.03 -23.20
N LEU A 136 -3.84 -17.48 -21.97
CA LEU A 136 -4.89 -17.97 -21.07
C LEU A 136 -5.91 -16.87 -20.74
N LEU A 137 -5.42 -15.68 -20.41
CA LEU A 137 -6.26 -14.52 -20.13
C LEU A 137 -7.14 -14.14 -21.32
N GLN A 138 -6.59 -14.14 -22.54
CA GLN A 138 -7.33 -13.86 -23.76
C GLN A 138 -8.41 -14.92 -24.04
N ALA A 139 -8.10 -16.21 -23.81
CA ALA A 139 -9.06 -17.30 -23.94
C ALA A 139 -10.24 -17.13 -22.97
N THR A 140 -9.96 -16.82 -21.70
CA THR A 140 -10.98 -16.56 -20.69
C THR A 140 -11.87 -15.37 -21.04
N LEU A 141 -11.29 -14.26 -21.49
CA LEU A 141 -12.07 -13.06 -21.89
C LEU A 141 -12.94 -13.28 -23.13
N SER A 142 -12.65 -14.29 -23.94
CA SER A 142 -13.44 -14.60 -25.13
C SER A 142 -14.72 -15.39 -24.78
N GLN A 143 -14.85 -15.85 -23.53
CA GLN A 143 -15.99 -16.59 -23.00
C GLN A 143 -16.88 -15.66 -22.15
N GLU A 144 -17.66 -14.79 -22.80
CA GLU A 144 -18.47 -13.75 -22.14
C GLU A 144 -19.44 -14.28 -21.06
N HIS A 145 -19.95 -15.51 -21.21
CA HIS A 145 -20.94 -16.08 -20.29
C HIS A 145 -20.39 -16.56 -18.95
N ALA A 146 -19.06 -16.64 -18.77
CA ALA A 146 -18.42 -17.20 -17.57
C ALA A 146 -17.45 -16.23 -16.87
N LEU A 147 -17.56 -14.92 -17.12
CA LEU A 147 -16.58 -13.95 -16.62
C LEU A 147 -16.45 -13.99 -15.09
N ARG A 148 -17.55 -13.99 -14.34
CA ARG A 148 -17.49 -14.01 -12.86
C ARG A 148 -16.92 -15.32 -12.29
N GLU A 149 -17.28 -16.46 -12.89
CA GLU A 149 -16.83 -17.77 -12.42
C GLU A 149 -15.31 -17.96 -12.58
N ASN A 150 -14.68 -17.17 -13.46
CA ASN A 150 -13.26 -17.26 -13.77
C ASN A 150 -12.38 -16.22 -13.04
N ALA A 151 -12.92 -15.45 -12.08
CA ALA A 151 -12.18 -14.39 -11.40
C ALA A 151 -10.85 -14.85 -10.78
N GLU A 152 -10.81 -16.05 -10.18
CA GLU A 152 -9.58 -16.63 -9.62
C GLU A 152 -8.53 -16.97 -10.69
N ALA A 153 -8.97 -17.56 -11.80
CA ALA A 153 -8.09 -17.90 -12.91
C ALA A 153 -7.51 -16.63 -13.56
N VAL A 154 -8.33 -15.60 -13.72
CA VAL A 154 -7.94 -14.29 -14.25
C VAL A 154 -6.94 -13.59 -13.32
N ALA A 155 -7.24 -13.52 -12.02
CA ALA A 155 -6.32 -12.95 -11.03
C ALA A 155 -4.97 -13.67 -11.05
N THR A 156 -4.97 -15.01 -11.14
CA THR A 156 -3.75 -15.82 -11.27
C THR A 156 -2.92 -15.43 -12.50
N GLN A 157 -3.55 -15.25 -13.67
CA GLN A 157 -2.82 -14.86 -14.88
C GLN A 157 -2.21 -13.46 -14.74
N ILE A 158 -2.92 -12.51 -14.12
CA ILE A 158 -2.41 -11.17 -13.83
C ILE A 158 -1.21 -11.24 -12.88
N THR A 159 -1.27 -12.04 -11.81
CA THR A 159 -0.14 -12.24 -10.89
C THR A 159 1.08 -12.85 -11.58
N LEU A 160 0.88 -13.77 -12.54
CA LEU A 160 1.98 -14.33 -13.33
C LEU A 160 2.60 -13.28 -14.27
N ILE A 161 1.78 -12.42 -14.89
CA ILE A 161 2.27 -11.26 -15.66
C ILE A 161 3.07 -10.32 -14.76
N ALA A 162 2.56 -9.99 -13.58
CA ALA A 162 3.24 -9.15 -12.60
C ALA A 162 4.59 -9.75 -12.15
N SER A 163 4.61 -11.07 -11.90
CA SER A 163 5.82 -11.81 -11.53
C SER A 163 6.87 -11.83 -12.65
N SER A 164 6.44 -11.78 -13.91
CA SER A 164 7.32 -11.78 -15.09
C SER A 164 8.12 -10.48 -15.21
N ILE A 165 7.56 -9.35 -14.76
CA ILE A 165 8.20 -8.03 -14.90
C ILE A 165 8.92 -7.56 -13.64
N ARG A 166 8.56 -8.08 -12.46
CA ARG A 166 9.00 -7.60 -11.14
C ARG A 166 10.52 -7.44 -10.97
N TYR A 167 11.29 -8.28 -11.64
CA TYR A 167 12.75 -8.31 -11.53
C TYR A 167 13.47 -7.59 -12.69
N CYS A 168 12.73 -6.92 -13.57
CA CYS A 168 13.26 -6.22 -14.74
C CYS A 168 13.70 -4.78 -14.44
N ASP A 169 13.76 -4.36 -13.18
CA ASP A 169 14.20 -3.03 -12.74
C ASP A 169 15.70 -2.75 -13.03
N ARG A 170 16.46 -3.79 -13.35
CA ARG A 170 17.90 -3.72 -13.69
C ARG A 170 18.19 -3.21 -15.09
N PHE A 171 17.19 -3.15 -15.98
CA PHE A 171 17.39 -2.66 -17.34
C PHE A 171 17.59 -1.15 -17.34
N ARG A 172 18.42 -0.66 -18.27
CA ARG A 172 18.61 0.78 -18.45
C ARG A 172 17.37 1.39 -19.11
N PRO A 173 16.98 2.63 -18.77
CA PRO A 173 15.78 3.24 -19.30
C PRO A 173 15.71 3.29 -20.84
N GLU A 174 16.83 3.56 -21.52
CA GLU A 174 16.85 3.73 -22.98
C GLU A 174 16.60 2.43 -23.75
N LYS A 175 16.73 1.27 -23.08
CA LYS A 175 16.60 -0.06 -23.68
C LYS A 175 15.75 -0.99 -22.81
N HIS A 176 14.75 -0.45 -22.15
CA HIS A 176 13.93 -1.20 -21.22
C HIS A 176 12.95 -2.13 -21.98
N PRO A 177 13.04 -3.47 -21.84
CA PRO A 177 12.22 -4.39 -22.65
C PRO A 177 10.74 -4.41 -22.26
N VAL A 178 10.41 -4.09 -21.00
CA VAL A 178 9.03 -4.17 -20.49
C VAL A 178 8.08 -3.22 -21.22
N LEU A 179 8.45 -1.95 -21.47
CA LEU A 179 7.52 -1.00 -22.09
C LEU A 179 7.10 -1.42 -23.51
N PRO A 180 8.02 -1.78 -24.43
CA PRO A 180 7.66 -2.34 -25.72
C PRO A 180 6.81 -3.62 -25.63
N VAL A 181 7.10 -4.52 -24.69
CA VAL A 181 6.31 -5.75 -24.50
C VAL A 181 4.89 -5.44 -24.00
N MET A 182 4.75 -4.47 -23.09
CA MET A 182 3.43 -3.98 -22.67
C MET A 182 2.67 -3.40 -23.86
N GLN A 183 3.31 -2.54 -24.65
CA GLN A 183 2.69 -1.86 -25.80
C GLN A 183 2.36 -2.81 -26.96
N ALA A 184 3.00 -3.98 -27.05
CA ALA A 184 2.74 -5.01 -28.06
C ALA A 184 1.43 -5.81 -27.85
N GLY A 185 0.41 -5.20 -27.24
CA GLY A 185 -0.93 -5.76 -27.03
C GLY A 185 -1.21 -6.30 -25.63
N CYS A 186 -0.19 -6.48 -24.77
CA CYS A 186 -0.42 -6.90 -23.39
C CYS A 186 -1.17 -5.82 -22.59
N TRP A 187 -0.86 -4.54 -22.82
CA TRP A 187 -1.51 -3.42 -22.15
C TRP A 187 -3.00 -3.35 -22.46
N GLU A 188 -3.37 -3.46 -23.74
CA GLU A 188 -4.78 -3.50 -24.18
C GLU A 188 -5.53 -4.67 -23.54
N LEU A 189 -4.87 -5.84 -23.45
CA LEU A 189 -5.45 -7.00 -22.77
C LEU A 189 -5.69 -6.72 -21.28
N ILE A 190 -4.73 -6.11 -20.58
CA ILE A 190 -4.86 -5.71 -19.17
C ILE A 190 -6.02 -4.71 -18.97
N MET A 191 -6.13 -3.70 -19.83
CA MET A 191 -7.19 -2.70 -19.75
C MET A 191 -8.58 -3.30 -20.02
N ARG A 192 -8.68 -4.26 -20.94
CA ARG A 192 -9.91 -5.04 -21.15
C ARG A 192 -10.32 -5.83 -19.92
N VAL A 193 -9.36 -6.45 -19.22
CA VAL A 193 -9.64 -7.13 -17.94
C VAL A 193 -10.14 -6.13 -16.90
N ALA A 194 -9.45 -5.00 -16.76
CA ALA A 194 -9.82 -3.97 -15.79
C ALA A 194 -11.26 -3.46 -16.01
N GLY A 195 -11.67 -3.30 -17.27
CA GLY A 195 -13.04 -2.95 -17.61
C GLY A 195 -14.05 -4.07 -17.33
N ALA A 196 -13.75 -5.31 -17.72
CA ALA A 196 -14.66 -6.45 -17.58
C ALA A 196 -14.84 -6.93 -16.12
N TYR A 197 -13.81 -6.77 -15.29
CA TYR A 197 -13.76 -7.25 -13.91
C TYR A 197 -13.76 -6.11 -12.88
N ARG A 198 -14.28 -4.93 -13.26
CA ARG A 198 -14.34 -3.74 -12.39
C ARG A 198 -15.03 -4.01 -11.04
N GLY A 199 -15.96 -4.97 -11.00
CA GLY A 199 -16.70 -5.38 -9.81
C GLY A 199 -16.09 -6.52 -8.99
N GLU A 200 -14.92 -7.05 -9.39
CA GLU A 200 -14.35 -8.27 -8.81
C GLU A 200 -13.07 -7.96 -8.02
N ALA A 201 -13.21 -7.84 -6.69
CA ALA A 201 -12.14 -7.39 -5.79
C ALA A 201 -10.82 -8.14 -5.96
N ARG A 202 -10.88 -9.47 -6.13
CA ARG A 202 -9.69 -10.33 -6.25
C ARG A 202 -8.90 -10.04 -7.53
N VAL A 203 -9.60 -9.78 -8.63
CA VAL A 203 -8.95 -9.45 -9.92
C VAL A 203 -8.33 -8.07 -9.84
N PHE A 204 -9.05 -7.10 -9.25
CA PHE A 204 -8.54 -5.75 -9.15
C PHE A 204 -7.37 -5.63 -8.18
N GLN A 205 -7.34 -6.41 -7.10
CA GLN A 205 -6.17 -6.52 -6.23
C GLN A 205 -4.93 -7.00 -7.01
N ALA A 206 -5.06 -8.02 -7.86
CA ALA A 206 -3.96 -8.49 -8.70
C ALA A 206 -3.53 -7.42 -9.74
N LEU A 207 -4.47 -6.66 -10.28
CA LEU A 207 -4.17 -5.52 -11.18
C LEU A 207 -3.39 -4.43 -10.43
N CYS A 208 -3.77 -4.08 -9.22
CA CYS A 208 -3.05 -3.12 -8.38
C CYS A 208 -1.61 -3.56 -8.11
N GLU A 209 -1.38 -4.84 -7.81
CA GLU A 209 -0.02 -5.39 -7.67
C GLU A 209 0.78 -5.32 -8.97
N LEU A 210 0.15 -5.62 -10.11
CA LEU A 210 0.76 -5.45 -11.43
C LEU A 210 1.15 -3.97 -11.68
N TYR A 211 0.26 -3.03 -11.38
CA TYR A 211 0.50 -1.60 -11.53
C TYR A 211 1.63 -1.10 -10.64
N SER A 212 1.67 -1.52 -9.36
CA SER A 212 2.78 -1.22 -8.45
C SER A 212 4.11 -1.79 -8.94
N ASN A 213 4.12 -3.00 -9.49
CA ASN A 213 5.31 -3.59 -10.11
C ASN A 213 5.74 -2.84 -11.37
N LEU A 214 4.80 -2.43 -12.23
CA LEU A 214 5.08 -1.61 -13.41
C LEU A 214 5.71 -0.28 -13.02
N MET A 215 5.14 0.44 -12.05
CA MET A 215 5.69 1.71 -11.57
C MET A 215 7.10 1.54 -10.98
N SER A 216 7.34 0.48 -10.20
CA SER A 216 8.67 0.20 -9.64
C SER A 216 9.70 -0.16 -10.72
N THR A 217 9.27 -0.87 -11.76
CA THR A 217 10.15 -1.41 -12.81
C THR A 217 10.45 -0.37 -13.88
N LEU A 218 9.41 0.26 -14.43
CA LEU A 218 9.50 1.22 -15.52
C LEU A 218 9.81 2.64 -15.06
N GLN A 219 9.49 2.98 -13.81
CA GLN A 219 9.70 4.33 -13.26
C GLN A 219 9.15 5.40 -14.21
N THR A 220 9.97 6.35 -14.65
CA THR A 220 9.56 7.44 -15.56
C THR A 220 9.10 6.97 -16.94
N LEU A 221 9.47 5.76 -17.38
CA LEU A 221 9.04 5.21 -18.66
C LEU A 221 7.55 4.85 -18.69
N LEU A 222 6.91 4.65 -17.54
CA LEU A 222 5.49 4.30 -17.48
C LEU A 222 4.57 5.49 -17.81
N ARG A 223 5.09 6.73 -17.79
CA ARG A 223 4.30 7.96 -17.95
C ARG A 223 3.24 7.91 -19.06
N PRO A 224 3.52 7.42 -20.28
CA PRO A 224 2.51 7.39 -21.35
C PRO A 224 1.28 6.52 -21.05
N LEU A 225 1.41 5.52 -20.17
CA LEU A 225 0.34 4.60 -19.79
C LEU A 225 -0.33 4.99 -18.46
N LEU A 226 0.27 5.91 -17.72
CA LEU A 226 -0.14 6.28 -16.37
C LEU A 226 -1.54 6.93 -16.33
N PRO A 227 -1.93 7.85 -17.23
CA PRO A 227 -3.28 8.42 -17.23
C PRO A 227 -4.38 7.36 -17.31
N GLN A 228 -4.25 6.40 -18.23
CA GLN A 228 -5.25 5.35 -18.43
C GLN A 228 -5.33 4.40 -17.23
N LEU A 229 -4.18 4.06 -16.64
CA LEU A 229 -4.09 3.26 -15.42
C LEU A 229 -4.83 3.94 -14.26
N LEU A 230 -4.54 5.21 -14.01
CA LEU A 230 -5.10 5.98 -12.90
C LEU A 230 -6.61 6.16 -13.04
N THR A 231 -7.10 6.45 -14.24
CA THR A 231 -8.54 6.53 -14.52
C THR A 231 -9.24 5.19 -14.25
N SER A 232 -8.66 4.08 -14.73
CA SER A 232 -9.22 2.75 -14.47
C SER A 232 -9.24 2.39 -12.99
N LEU A 233 -8.24 2.85 -12.22
CA LEU A 233 -8.17 2.65 -10.77
C LEU A 233 -9.30 3.38 -10.05
N ALA A 234 -9.59 4.63 -10.43
CA ALA A 234 -10.69 5.40 -9.85
C ALA A 234 -12.06 4.76 -10.14
N GLU A 235 -12.29 4.37 -11.39
CA GLU A 235 -13.54 3.71 -11.79
C GLU A 235 -13.75 2.39 -11.06
N ALA A 236 -12.69 1.60 -10.87
CA ALA A 236 -12.77 0.37 -10.10
C ALA A 236 -13.00 0.61 -8.62
N PHE A 237 -12.31 1.59 -8.02
CA PHE A 237 -12.49 1.91 -6.61
C PHE A 237 -13.94 2.29 -6.28
N THR A 238 -14.59 3.06 -7.14
CA THR A 238 -16.01 3.43 -6.95
C THR A 238 -16.97 2.25 -7.07
N SER A 239 -16.60 1.21 -7.81
CA SER A 239 -17.41 -0.01 -7.99
C SER A 239 -17.12 -1.06 -6.92
N THR A 240 -15.86 -1.22 -6.52
CA THR A 240 -15.37 -2.22 -5.58
C THR A 240 -14.16 -1.67 -4.84
N PRO A 241 -14.36 -1.06 -3.67
CA PRO A 241 -13.28 -0.49 -2.87
C PRO A 241 -12.32 -1.58 -2.40
N VAL A 242 -11.09 -1.57 -2.94
CA VAL A 242 -10.00 -2.46 -2.52
C VAL A 242 -8.82 -1.65 -2.04
N VAL A 243 -8.12 -2.17 -1.02
CA VAL A 243 -6.91 -1.56 -0.45
C VAL A 243 -5.84 -1.35 -1.52
N GLY A 244 -5.72 -2.29 -2.47
CA GLY A 244 -4.84 -2.19 -3.62
C GLY A 244 -4.94 -0.85 -4.35
N CYS A 245 -6.15 -0.37 -4.65
CA CYS A 245 -6.35 0.90 -5.37
C CYS A 245 -5.69 2.07 -4.63
N LEU A 246 -5.91 2.17 -3.32
CA LEU A 246 -5.39 3.26 -2.51
C LEU A 246 -3.86 3.20 -2.41
N THR A 247 -3.30 2.00 -2.22
CA THR A 247 -1.85 1.81 -2.16
C THR A 247 -1.16 2.07 -3.50
N THR A 248 -1.75 1.63 -4.61
CA THR A 248 -1.25 1.90 -5.96
C THR A 248 -1.36 3.39 -6.31
N PHE A 249 -2.46 4.05 -5.95
CA PHE A 249 -2.60 5.50 -6.18
C PHE A 249 -1.60 6.30 -5.34
N ARG A 250 -1.41 5.93 -4.07
CA ARG A 250 -0.35 6.46 -3.21
C ARG A 250 1.02 6.32 -3.88
N ASP A 251 1.38 5.13 -4.34
CA ASP A 251 2.67 4.88 -5.03
C ASP A 251 2.84 5.78 -6.27
N ALA A 252 1.74 6.09 -6.98
CA ALA A 252 1.77 7.02 -8.11
C ALA A 252 2.03 8.47 -7.67
N ILE A 253 1.38 8.93 -6.59
CA ILE A 253 1.63 10.26 -6.03
C ILE A 253 3.09 10.40 -5.59
N GLU A 254 3.62 9.43 -4.85
CA GLU A 254 5.00 9.49 -4.34
C GLU A 254 6.05 9.55 -5.46
N ARG A 255 5.81 8.85 -6.58
CA ARG A 255 6.79 8.75 -7.68
C ARG A 255 6.63 9.84 -8.74
N TYR A 256 5.40 10.25 -9.03
CA TYR A 256 5.11 11.11 -10.17
C TYR A 256 4.48 12.46 -9.79
N GLY A 257 4.01 12.63 -8.55
CA GLY A 257 3.28 13.84 -8.13
C GLY A 257 4.08 15.14 -8.22
N SER A 258 5.39 15.10 -8.01
CA SER A 258 6.26 16.28 -8.05
C SER A 258 6.83 16.60 -9.45
N GLN A 259 6.39 15.89 -10.50
CA GLN A 259 6.92 16.05 -11.85
C GLN A 259 6.17 17.16 -12.60
N PRO A 260 6.85 17.99 -13.42
CA PRO A 260 6.21 19.07 -14.18
C PRO A 260 5.47 18.49 -15.40
N ASP A 261 4.27 17.96 -15.16
CA ASP A 261 3.38 17.38 -16.16
C ASP A 261 1.94 17.78 -15.84
N GLU A 262 1.42 18.78 -16.55
CA GLU A 262 0.10 19.36 -16.29
C GLU A 262 -1.03 18.36 -16.58
N GLU A 263 -0.88 17.52 -17.60
CA GLU A 263 -1.89 16.51 -17.95
C GLU A 263 -1.98 15.45 -16.85
N LEU A 264 -0.83 14.94 -16.40
CA LEU A 264 -0.79 13.99 -15.30
C LEU A 264 -1.29 14.60 -13.98
N ALA A 265 -0.94 15.85 -13.69
CA ALA A 265 -1.42 16.54 -12.49
C ALA A 265 -2.95 16.67 -12.49
N SER A 266 -3.56 16.97 -13.65
CA SER A 266 -5.02 17.00 -13.83
C SER A 266 -5.65 15.64 -13.56
N VAL A 267 -5.08 14.56 -14.11
CA VAL A 267 -5.58 13.19 -13.90
C VAL A 267 -5.45 12.78 -12.43
N LEU A 268 -4.31 13.03 -11.79
CA LEU A 268 -4.12 12.78 -10.36
C LEU A 268 -5.20 13.52 -9.54
N SER A 269 -5.49 14.78 -9.88
CA SER A 269 -6.48 15.59 -9.17
C SER A 269 -7.90 15.02 -9.31
N ALA A 270 -8.27 14.59 -10.51
CA ALA A 270 -9.56 13.96 -10.79
C ALA A 270 -9.73 12.63 -10.05
N VAL A 271 -8.70 11.79 -10.04
CA VAL A 271 -8.70 10.50 -9.33
C VAL A 271 -8.76 10.71 -7.82
N MET A 272 -7.96 11.63 -7.28
CA MET A 272 -7.99 12.00 -5.86
C MET A 272 -9.38 12.46 -5.43
N THR A 273 -10.00 13.34 -6.22
CA THR A 273 -11.37 13.83 -5.97
C THR A 273 -12.37 12.68 -5.95
N THR A 274 -12.31 11.79 -6.95
CA THR A 274 -13.21 10.64 -7.07
C THR A 274 -13.11 9.69 -5.87
N ILE A 275 -11.88 9.39 -5.43
CA ILE A 275 -11.63 8.53 -4.27
C ILE A 275 -12.12 9.19 -2.99
N ILE A 276 -11.81 10.48 -2.77
CA ILE A 276 -12.25 11.23 -1.59
C ILE A 276 -13.78 11.27 -1.53
N ASP A 277 -14.45 11.63 -2.62
CA ASP A 277 -15.90 11.73 -2.66
C ASP A 277 -16.57 10.37 -2.40
N SER A 278 -15.99 9.29 -2.95
CA SER A 278 -16.47 7.93 -2.72
C SER A 278 -16.35 7.53 -1.25
N VAL A 279 -15.19 7.76 -0.61
CA VAL A 279 -14.99 7.43 0.81
C VAL A 279 -15.85 8.31 1.73
N CYS A 280 -15.91 9.62 1.48
CA CYS A 280 -16.74 10.55 2.25
C CYS A 280 -18.24 10.25 2.10
N ALA A 281 -18.70 9.79 0.94
CA ALA A 281 -20.06 9.32 0.76
C ALA A 281 -20.32 8.02 1.53
N TRP A 282 -19.40 7.04 1.42
CA TRP A 282 -19.50 5.75 2.12
C TRP A 282 -19.48 5.91 3.64
N GLN A 283 -18.60 6.75 4.20
CA GLN A 283 -18.55 6.99 5.65
C GLN A 283 -19.84 7.61 6.18
N ARG A 284 -20.53 8.44 5.39
CA ARG A 284 -21.81 9.06 5.78
C ARG A 284 -22.98 8.08 5.79
N THR A 285 -22.93 7.03 4.97
CA THR A 285 -24.02 6.06 4.83
C THR A 285 -23.79 4.75 5.59
N THR A 286 -22.54 4.46 5.95
CA THR A 286 -22.15 3.21 6.62
C THR A 286 -22.45 3.28 8.11
N ALA A 287 -23.16 2.27 8.62
CA ALA A 287 -23.51 2.17 10.04
C ALA A 287 -22.30 1.86 10.94
N ASP A 288 -21.34 1.07 10.43
CA ASP A 288 -20.11 0.68 11.12
C ASP A 288 -18.88 0.79 10.19
N PRO A 289 -18.28 1.98 10.07
CA PRO A 289 -17.06 2.17 9.26
C PRO A 289 -15.86 1.36 9.77
N GLU A 290 -15.81 1.06 11.07
CA GLU A 290 -14.71 0.29 11.68
C GLU A 290 -14.73 -1.19 11.29
N ALA A 291 -15.77 -1.66 10.58
CA ALA A 291 -15.80 -2.98 9.96
C ALA A 291 -14.79 -3.14 8.81
N GLN A 292 -14.26 -2.04 8.23
CA GLN A 292 -13.25 -2.06 7.17
C GLN A 292 -12.01 -1.22 7.54
N PRO A 293 -11.28 -1.58 8.61
CA PRO A 293 -10.21 -0.73 9.16
C PRO A 293 -8.99 -0.68 8.24
N GLU A 294 -8.70 -1.74 7.49
CA GLU A 294 -7.58 -1.78 6.52
C GLU A 294 -7.80 -0.79 5.36
N LEU A 295 -9.02 -0.72 4.83
CA LEU A 295 -9.39 0.20 3.75
C LEU A 295 -9.27 1.65 4.22
N LEU A 296 -9.81 1.95 5.39
CA LEU A 296 -9.72 3.28 6.00
C LEU A 296 -8.28 3.66 6.32
N THR A 297 -7.48 2.74 6.87
CA THR A 297 -6.06 2.97 7.14
C THR A 297 -5.32 3.34 5.85
N ALA A 298 -5.49 2.54 4.80
CA ALA A 298 -4.86 2.80 3.51
C ALA A 298 -5.29 4.14 2.88
N PHE A 299 -6.56 4.53 3.06
CA PHE A 299 -7.07 5.81 2.58
C PHE A 299 -6.40 6.99 3.29
N TRP A 300 -6.35 6.97 4.62
CA TRP A 300 -5.73 8.05 5.39
C TRP A 300 -4.21 8.10 5.21
N GLU A 301 -3.55 6.95 5.07
CA GLU A 301 -2.13 6.90 4.70
C GLU A 301 -1.87 7.50 3.31
N MET A 302 -2.75 7.23 2.33
CA MET A 302 -2.69 7.84 1.00
C MET A 302 -2.84 9.37 1.07
N CYS A 303 -3.84 9.88 1.79
CA CYS A 303 -4.04 11.31 2.00
C CYS A 303 -2.83 11.95 2.72
N HIS A 304 -2.29 11.29 3.75
CA HIS A 304 -1.09 11.73 4.44
C HIS A 304 0.11 11.81 3.50
N ARG A 305 0.36 10.76 2.69
CA ARG A 305 1.46 10.79 1.71
C ARG A 305 1.28 11.88 0.66
N CYS A 306 0.04 12.18 0.26
CA CYS A 306 -0.23 13.32 -0.59
C CYS A 306 0.23 14.64 0.05
N LEU A 307 -0.07 14.89 1.33
CA LEU A 307 0.38 16.09 2.02
C LEU A 307 1.92 16.17 2.16
N VAL A 308 2.60 15.03 2.24
CA VAL A 308 4.06 14.97 2.29
C VAL A 308 4.70 15.30 0.94
N PHE A 309 4.24 14.66 -0.15
CA PHE A 309 4.92 14.72 -1.44
C PHE A 309 4.35 15.74 -2.43
N GLN A 310 3.04 16.00 -2.36
CA GLN A 310 2.34 16.91 -3.27
C GLN A 310 1.12 17.52 -2.59
N PRO A 311 1.30 18.41 -1.59
CA PRO A 311 0.20 18.96 -0.80
C PRO A 311 -0.84 19.71 -1.65
N GLY A 312 -0.41 20.37 -2.72
CA GLY A 312 -1.30 21.07 -3.65
C GLY A 312 -2.35 20.17 -4.30
N LEU A 313 -2.05 18.88 -4.50
CA LEU A 313 -2.98 17.91 -5.08
C LEU A 313 -4.21 17.66 -4.19
N LEU A 314 -4.08 17.81 -2.88
CA LEU A 314 -5.18 17.63 -1.92
C LEU A 314 -5.76 18.97 -1.47
N LEU A 315 -4.90 19.93 -1.13
CA LEU A 315 -5.32 21.22 -0.58
C LEU A 315 -5.91 22.19 -1.61
N SER A 316 -5.75 21.92 -2.91
CA SER A 316 -6.43 22.69 -3.98
C SER A 316 -7.79 22.13 -4.35
N LEU A 317 -8.19 20.98 -3.80
CA LEU A 317 -9.45 20.33 -4.15
C LEU A 317 -10.63 20.97 -3.43
N GLN A 318 -11.75 21.10 -4.14
CA GLN A 318 -12.99 21.62 -3.56
C GLN A 318 -13.56 20.70 -2.46
N CYS A 319 -13.21 19.40 -2.49
CA CYS A 319 -13.64 18.43 -1.48
C CYS A 319 -12.77 18.43 -0.20
N ALA A 320 -11.73 19.27 -0.10
CA ALA A 320 -10.85 19.32 1.08
C ALA A 320 -11.59 19.59 2.42
N PRO A 321 -12.59 20.49 2.49
CA PRO A 321 -13.37 20.67 3.72
C PRO A 321 -14.17 19.43 4.12
N ALA A 322 -14.78 18.74 3.14
CA ALA A 322 -15.52 17.50 3.38
C ALA A 322 -14.60 16.37 3.86
N LEU A 323 -13.39 16.28 3.30
CA LEU A 323 -12.34 15.36 3.77
C LEU A 323 -11.94 15.64 5.22
N PHE A 324 -11.79 16.92 5.59
CA PHE A 324 -11.45 17.31 6.95
C PHE A 324 -12.57 16.94 7.94
N ASP A 325 -13.83 17.18 7.58
CA ASP A 325 -14.99 16.78 8.40
C ASP A 325 -15.10 15.25 8.55
N ALA A 326 -14.79 14.50 7.48
CA ALA A 326 -14.70 13.05 7.50
C ALA A 326 -13.58 12.55 8.44
N ALA A 327 -12.43 13.22 8.44
CA ALA A 327 -11.33 12.91 9.36
C ALA A 327 -11.74 13.15 10.82
N ILE A 328 -12.41 14.27 11.11
CA ILE A 328 -12.93 14.58 12.46
C ILE A 328 -13.87 13.49 12.95
N ALA A 329 -14.76 12.98 12.09
CA ALA A 329 -15.69 11.91 12.45
C ALA A 329 -14.99 10.61 12.87
N CYS A 330 -13.77 10.38 12.36
CA CYS A 330 -12.97 9.20 12.67
C CYS A 330 -12.10 9.34 13.95
N VAL A 331 -11.97 10.54 14.53
CA VAL A 331 -11.12 10.78 15.74
C VAL A 331 -11.54 9.92 16.93
N ARG A 332 -12.83 9.57 17.00
CA ARG A 332 -13.44 8.76 18.07
C ARG A 332 -13.37 7.24 17.84
N HIS A 333 -12.90 6.79 16.68
CA HIS A 333 -12.78 5.37 16.38
C HIS A 333 -11.76 4.71 17.30
N GLN A 334 -11.95 3.42 17.59
CA GLN A 334 -11.16 2.68 18.56
C GLN A 334 -10.13 1.77 17.92
N GLU A 335 -10.26 1.44 16.62
CA GLU A 335 -9.25 0.67 15.91
C GLU A 335 -7.94 1.46 15.81
N PHE A 336 -6.86 0.86 16.32
CA PHE A 336 -5.60 1.55 16.55
C PHE A 336 -4.93 2.05 15.26
N GLN A 337 -4.80 1.20 14.23
CA GLN A 337 -4.03 1.56 13.03
C GLN A 337 -4.76 2.66 12.24
N HIS A 338 -6.06 2.50 12.07
CA HIS A 338 -6.94 3.44 11.41
C HIS A 338 -6.95 4.79 12.13
N THR A 339 -7.26 4.82 13.43
CA THR A 339 -7.33 6.07 14.16
C THR A 339 -5.97 6.76 14.21
N ARG A 340 -4.86 6.01 14.37
CA ARG A 340 -3.51 6.58 14.26
C ARG A 340 -3.28 7.25 12.90
N ALA A 341 -3.67 6.61 11.80
CA ALA A 341 -3.51 7.18 10.46
C ALA A 341 -4.31 8.49 10.30
N VAL A 342 -5.55 8.53 10.79
CA VAL A 342 -6.39 9.73 10.82
C VAL A 342 -5.74 10.85 11.62
N LEU A 343 -5.33 10.60 12.87
CA LEU A 343 -4.77 11.62 13.75
C LEU A 343 -3.47 12.19 13.15
N THR A 344 -2.64 11.34 12.55
CA THR A 344 -1.40 11.76 11.87
C THR A 344 -1.72 12.62 10.64
N PHE A 345 -2.72 12.24 9.85
CA PHE A 345 -3.20 13.04 8.73
C PHE A 345 -3.69 14.43 9.18
N ILE A 346 -4.51 14.51 10.22
CA ILE A 346 -5.05 15.78 10.72
C ILE A 346 -3.92 16.69 11.20
N CYS A 347 -2.94 16.17 11.97
CA CYS A 347 -1.78 16.94 12.39
C CYS A 347 -1.05 17.58 11.20
N LEU A 348 -0.78 16.78 10.16
CA LEU A 348 -0.11 17.27 8.96
C LEU A 348 -0.99 18.21 8.12
N PHE A 349 -2.32 18.02 8.12
CA PHE A 349 -3.25 18.92 7.43
C PHE A 349 -3.26 20.32 8.05
N MET A 350 -3.19 20.41 9.38
CA MET A 350 -3.20 21.68 10.12
C MET A 350 -1.86 22.41 10.04
N CYS A 351 -0.75 21.66 10.13
CA CYS A 351 0.61 22.18 10.06
C CYS A 351 1.33 21.53 8.87
N PRO A 352 0.97 21.92 7.64
CA PRO A 352 1.47 21.25 6.47
C PRO A 352 2.94 21.65 6.20
N THR A 353 3.63 20.85 5.38
CA THR A 353 5.05 21.02 5.08
C THR A 353 5.35 22.37 4.44
N GLU A 354 6.62 22.77 4.34
CA GLU A 354 6.98 24.02 3.63
C GLU A 354 6.48 24.04 2.18
N ALA A 355 6.42 22.88 1.53
CA ALA A 355 5.84 22.71 0.19
C ALA A 355 4.34 23.05 0.11
N ALA A 356 3.64 23.10 1.25
CA ALA A 356 2.23 23.44 1.34
C ALA A 356 1.97 24.90 1.71
N ASN A 357 3.01 25.74 1.84
CA ASN A 357 2.88 27.13 2.28
C ASN A 357 1.87 27.93 1.43
N GLU A 358 1.85 27.69 0.12
CA GLU A 358 0.93 28.32 -0.83
C GLU A 358 -0.54 27.94 -0.60
N TYR A 359 -0.81 26.83 0.10
CA TYR A 359 -2.15 26.28 0.32
C TYR A 359 -2.63 26.38 1.78
N ARG A 360 -1.90 27.11 2.64
CA ARG A 360 -2.23 27.26 4.06
C ARG A 360 -3.62 27.85 4.30
N GLU A 361 -4.12 28.67 3.38
CA GLU A 361 -5.45 29.27 3.46
C GLU A 361 -6.56 28.22 3.47
N THR A 362 -6.43 27.13 2.70
CA THR A 362 -7.40 26.03 2.70
C THR A 362 -7.48 25.38 4.09
N SER A 363 -6.32 25.03 4.68
CA SER A 363 -6.26 24.44 6.02
C SER A 363 -6.80 25.41 7.08
N ALA A 364 -6.44 26.68 7.00
CA ALA A 364 -6.92 27.71 7.92
C ALA A 364 -8.44 27.88 7.84
N HIS A 365 -9.03 27.85 6.64
CA HIS A 365 -10.47 27.93 6.45
C HIS A 365 -11.21 26.72 7.04
N CYS A 366 -10.68 25.50 6.85
CA CYS A 366 -11.21 24.29 7.46
C CYS A 366 -11.16 24.35 9.00
N LEU A 367 -10.06 24.86 9.56
CA LEU A 367 -9.90 25.07 11.00
C LEU A 367 -10.87 26.12 11.56
N GLN A 368 -11.10 27.21 10.85
CA GLN A 368 -12.09 28.21 11.27
C GLN A 368 -13.51 27.64 11.32
N THR A 369 -13.84 26.73 10.40
CA THR A 369 -15.17 26.16 10.26
C THR A 369 -15.41 25.00 11.23
N SER A 370 -14.47 24.07 11.32
CA SER A 370 -14.65 22.79 12.03
C SER A 370 -13.66 22.58 13.19
N GLY A 371 -12.78 23.53 13.49
CA GLY A 371 -11.75 23.39 14.54
C GLY A 371 -12.32 23.21 15.95
N ALA A 372 -13.43 23.87 16.27
CA ALA A 372 -14.12 23.67 17.56
C ALA A 372 -14.67 22.24 17.70
N LYS A 373 -15.18 21.67 16.60
CA LYS A 373 -15.67 20.28 16.55
C LYS A 373 -14.51 19.30 16.72
N LEU A 374 -13.40 19.52 16.01
CA LEU A 374 -12.18 18.73 16.17
C LEU A 374 -11.70 18.71 17.63
N LEU A 375 -11.57 19.89 18.26
CA LEU A 375 -11.14 19.99 19.67
C LEU A 375 -12.06 19.20 20.60
N LYS A 376 -13.38 19.27 20.39
CA LYS A 376 -14.36 18.52 21.18
C LYS A 376 -14.18 17.01 21.05
N GLU A 377 -13.97 16.51 19.83
CA GLU A 377 -13.72 15.07 19.61
C GLU A 377 -12.40 14.62 20.27
N CYS A 378 -11.33 15.41 20.15
CA CYS A 378 -10.04 15.10 20.81
C CYS A 378 -10.16 15.03 22.33
N LEU A 379 -10.85 16.01 22.94
CA LEU A 379 -11.09 16.02 24.39
C LEU A 379 -11.94 14.84 24.83
N SER A 380 -12.93 14.45 24.03
CA SER A 380 -13.77 13.27 24.29
C SER A 380 -12.95 11.98 24.22
N GLY A 381 -12.06 11.86 23.23
CA GLY A 381 -11.08 10.78 23.09
C GLY A 381 -10.16 10.67 24.30
N LEU A 382 -9.60 11.81 24.72
CA LEU A 382 -8.74 11.91 25.91
C LEU A 382 -9.50 11.49 27.17
N ALA A 383 -10.73 11.97 27.34
CA ALA A 383 -11.51 11.75 28.56
C ALA A 383 -12.02 10.31 28.72
N SER A 384 -12.57 9.71 27.66
CA SER A 384 -13.18 8.38 27.77
C SER A 384 -13.31 7.58 26.47
N ALA A 385 -13.40 8.23 25.30
CA ALA A 385 -13.77 7.54 24.06
C ALA A 385 -12.63 6.73 23.43
N SER A 386 -11.36 7.14 23.59
CA SER A 386 -10.22 6.43 22.99
C SER A 386 -9.60 5.39 23.94
N PRO A 387 -9.20 4.21 23.44
CA PRO A 387 -8.29 3.30 24.13
C PRO A 387 -6.99 3.95 24.64
N ASP A 388 -6.39 3.39 25.70
CA ASP A 388 -5.17 3.96 26.33
C ASP A 388 -3.99 4.11 25.36
N ASN A 389 -3.84 3.21 24.38
CA ASN A 389 -2.77 3.25 23.36
C ASN A 389 -2.95 4.36 22.31
N LEU A 390 -4.10 5.04 22.25
CA LEU A 390 -4.36 6.17 21.36
C LEU A 390 -4.21 7.53 22.05
N VAL A 391 -4.05 7.55 23.38
CA VAL A 391 -3.97 8.78 24.18
C VAL A 391 -2.84 9.69 23.71
N ASP A 392 -1.64 9.16 23.47
CA ASP A 392 -0.49 9.97 23.06
C ASP A 392 -0.73 10.67 21.71
N TYR A 393 -1.45 10.03 20.79
CA TYR A 393 -1.81 10.63 19.50
C TYR A 393 -2.88 11.71 19.64
N GLN A 394 -3.85 11.54 20.54
CA GLN A 394 -4.85 12.56 20.85
C GLN A 394 -4.20 13.79 21.50
N VAL A 395 -3.27 13.57 22.42
CA VAL A 395 -2.49 14.62 23.09
C VAL A 395 -1.68 15.41 22.09
N GLU A 396 -0.97 14.74 21.19
CA GLU A 396 -0.21 15.39 20.13
C GLU A 396 -1.12 16.22 19.21
N LEU A 397 -2.30 15.70 18.86
CA LEU A 397 -3.27 16.42 18.04
C LEU A 397 -3.78 17.71 18.72
N ILE A 398 -4.07 17.67 20.02
CA ILE A 398 -4.46 18.87 20.79
C ILE A 398 -3.31 19.89 20.80
N ARG A 399 -2.07 19.45 20.99
CA ARG A 399 -0.88 20.31 20.95
C ARG A 399 -0.75 21.04 19.61
N VAL A 400 -0.80 20.29 18.51
CA VAL A 400 -0.70 20.85 17.15
C VAL A 400 -1.86 21.81 16.87
N LEU A 401 -3.07 21.51 17.34
CA LEU A 401 -4.22 22.40 17.18
C LEU A 401 -4.03 23.73 17.95
N ILE A 402 -3.51 23.69 19.18
CA ILE A 402 -3.17 24.89 19.96
C ILE A 402 -2.11 25.73 19.23
N GLU A 403 -1.10 25.10 18.64
CA GLU A 403 -0.05 25.79 17.88
C GLU A 403 -0.59 26.42 16.59
N ALA A 404 -1.51 25.75 15.91
CA ALA A 404 -2.09 26.22 14.66
C ALA A 404 -3.00 27.45 14.84
N CYS A 405 -3.82 27.49 15.90
CA CYS A 405 -4.76 28.59 16.12
C CYS A 405 -5.00 28.92 17.62
N PRO A 406 -3.98 29.41 18.35
CA PRO A 406 -4.01 29.50 19.82
C PRO A 406 -5.16 30.35 20.37
N THR A 407 -5.47 31.48 19.73
CA THR A 407 -6.55 32.39 20.14
C THR A 407 -7.93 31.73 20.02
N ALA A 408 -8.16 31.01 18.92
CA ALA A 408 -9.42 30.34 18.66
C ALA A 408 -9.60 29.15 19.62
N VAL A 409 -8.56 28.32 19.77
CA VAL A 409 -8.54 27.19 20.70
C VAL A 409 -8.75 27.65 22.14
N GLY A 410 -8.13 28.77 22.55
CA GLY A 410 -8.34 29.33 23.88
C GLY A 410 -9.80 29.69 24.17
N THR A 411 -10.55 30.09 23.14
CA THR A 411 -11.99 30.37 23.24
C THR A 411 -12.80 29.08 23.29
N TRP A 412 -12.57 28.16 22.35
CA TRP A 412 -13.29 26.90 22.26
C TRP A 412 -13.07 26.00 23.47
N LEU A 413 -11.83 25.89 23.96
CA LEU A 413 -11.48 25.04 25.09
C LEU A 413 -12.22 25.48 26.36
N LYS A 414 -12.27 26.79 26.63
CA LYS A 414 -13.00 27.34 27.77
C LYS A 414 -14.50 27.07 27.66
N GLN A 415 -15.08 27.21 26.48
CA GLN A 415 -16.49 26.92 26.23
C GLN A 415 -16.80 25.44 26.45
N ILE A 416 -16.07 24.54 25.78
CA ILE A 416 -16.29 23.09 25.86
C ILE A 416 -16.14 22.56 27.29
N LEU A 417 -15.15 23.05 28.04
CA LEU A 417 -14.92 22.57 29.40
C LEU A 417 -15.89 23.17 30.44
N SER A 418 -16.53 24.30 30.13
CA SER A 418 -17.50 24.93 31.05
C SER A 418 -18.93 24.44 30.81
N GLU A 419 -19.25 24.00 29.59
CA GLU A 419 -20.59 23.56 29.22
C GLU A 419 -20.89 22.12 29.70
N PRO A 420 -22.08 21.86 30.28
CA PRO A 420 -22.47 20.51 30.71
C PRO A 420 -22.50 19.47 29.59
N SER A 421 -22.84 19.89 28.37
CA SER A 421 -22.84 19.07 27.14
C SER A 421 -21.53 19.13 26.36
N GLY A 422 -20.52 19.83 26.88
CA GLY A 422 -19.26 20.07 26.22
C GLY A 422 -18.31 18.87 26.33
N LEU A 423 -18.00 18.44 27.56
CA LEU A 423 -17.19 17.24 27.81
C LEU A 423 -17.87 16.32 28.84
N SER A 424 -18.33 15.16 28.39
CA SER A 424 -18.89 14.15 29.29
C SER A 424 -17.76 13.32 29.90
N THR A 425 -17.64 13.38 31.22
CA THR A 425 -16.73 12.49 31.97
C THR A 425 -17.51 11.89 33.13
N GLY A 426 -17.28 10.62 33.45
CA GLY A 426 -17.90 9.97 34.61
C GLY A 426 -17.31 10.40 35.96
N SER A 427 -16.17 11.10 35.95
CA SER A 427 -15.32 11.37 37.13
C SER A 427 -15.23 12.86 37.49
N VAL A 428 -15.37 13.75 36.52
CA VAL A 428 -15.10 15.19 36.67
C VAL A 428 -16.31 16.01 36.22
N ALA A 429 -16.81 16.87 37.12
CA ALA A 429 -17.90 17.78 36.80
C ALA A 429 -17.46 18.86 35.78
N PRO A 430 -18.36 19.25 34.84
CA PRO A 430 -18.15 20.40 33.96
C PRO A 430 -17.79 21.66 34.75
N GLY A 431 -16.83 22.44 34.25
CA GLY A 431 -16.37 23.67 34.90
C GLY A 431 -15.61 23.49 36.22
N SER A 432 -15.31 22.26 36.64
CA SER A 432 -14.55 21.99 37.88
C SER A 432 -13.14 22.59 37.87
N LYS A 433 -12.53 22.71 39.06
CA LYS A 433 -11.14 23.19 39.21
C LYS A 433 -10.16 22.42 38.31
N ALA A 434 -10.31 21.09 38.19
CA ALA A 434 -9.42 20.29 37.33
C ALA A 434 -9.50 20.69 35.86
N MET A 435 -10.71 20.93 35.33
CA MET A 435 -10.89 21.38 33.95
C MET A 435 -10.31 22.78 33.73
N GLN A 436 -10.52 23.69 34.70
CA GLN A 436 -9.96 25.05 34.65
C GLN A 436 -8.42 25.02 34.72
N THR A 437 -7.84 24.21 35.61
CA THR A 437 -6.39 24.04 35.74
C THR A 437 -5.81 23.44 34.46
N PHE A 438 -6.42 22.41 33.88
CA PHE A 438 -6.00 21.84 32.61
C PHE A 438 -5.98 22.91 31.50
N ALA A 439 -7.09 23.65 31.34
CA ALA A 439 -7.17 24.72 30.35
C ALA A 439 -6.10 25.79 30.56
N ALA A 440 -5.84 26.19 31.80
CA ALA A 440 -4.82 27.18 32.13
C ALA A 440 -3.41 26.68 31.79
N LEU A 441 -3.08 25.42 32.11
CA LEU A 441 -1.77 24.82 31.84
C LEU A 441 -1.51 24.67 30.35
N VAL A 442 -2.47 24.15 29.56
CA VAL A 442 -2.24 23.90 28.12
C VAL A 442 -2.27 25.17 27.27
N LEU A 443 -2.88 26.26 27.77
CA LEU A 443 -2.93 27.56 27.11
C LEU A 443 -1.92 28.58 27.64
N GLN A 444 -1.07 28.19 28.60
CA GLN A 444 -0.16 29.12 29.27
C GLN A 444 0.85 29.74 28.28
N GLN A 445 1.40 30.89 28.66
CA GLN A 445 2.47 31.56 27.95
C GLN A 445 3.63 31.87 28.92
N PRO A 446 4.88 31.46 28.60
CA PRO A 446 5.31 30.70 27.42
C PRO A 446 4.73 29.27 27.39
N ALA A 447 4.53 28.72 26.19
CA ALA A 447 3.99 27.38 26.01
C ALA A 447 4.83 26.31 26.72
N LEU A 448 4.17 25.27 27.24
CA LEU A 448 4.84 24.13 27.88
C LEU A 448 5.78 23.41 26.90
N PRO A 449 6.95 22.93 27.34
CA PRO A 449 7.75 21.98 26.57
C PRO A 449 6.91 20.75 26.21
N GLN A 450 7.19 20.13 25.05
CA GLN A 450 6.41 19.01 24.52
C GLN A 450 6.23 17.87 25.54
N THR A 451 7.30 17.50 26.27
CA THR A 451 7.27 16.44 27.29
C THR A 451 6.37 16.78 28.47
N GLU A 452 6.35 18.05 28.89
CA GLU A 452 5.52 18.52 30.01
C GLU A 452 4.05 18.63 29.59
N PHE A 453 3.79 19.15 28.38
CA PHE A 453 2.45 19.14 27.78
C PHE A 453 1.87 17.72 27.75
N GLN A 454 2.67 16.75 27.29
CA GLN A 454 2.27 15.35 27.23
C GLN A 454 1.92 14.79 28.60
N CYS A 455 2.73 15.08 29.62
CA CYS A 455 2.46 14.66 30.99
C CYS A 455 1.16 15.28 31.54
N VAL A 456 0.94 16.59 31.33
CA VAL A 456 -0.27 17.28 31.79
C VAL A 456 -1.52 16.68 31.14
N ALA A 457 -1.51 16.48 29.83
CA ALA A 457 -2.68 15.97 29.11
C ALA A 457 -2.93 14.48 29.39
N SER A 458 -1.87 13.67 29.56
CA SER A 458 -1.99 12.26 29.96
C SER A 458 -2.54 12.12 31.38
N ASP A 459 -2.09 12.95 32.33
CA ASP A 459 -2.67 12.98 33.68
C ASP A 459 -4.13 13.42 33.66
N PHE A 460 -4.48 14.45 32.87
CA PHE A 460 -5.87 14.86 32.70
C PHE A 460 -6.74 13.71 32.17
N SER A 461 -6.26 12.96 31.17
CA SER A 461 -6.93 11.74 30.70
C SER A 461 -7.19 10.75 31.84
N ARG A 462 -6.17 10.48 32.67
CA ARG A 462 -6.29 9.57 33.82
C ARG A 462 -7.28 10.09 34.86
N ILE A 463 -7.35 11.40 35.09
CA ILE A 463 -8.34 12.02 35.99
C ILE A 463 -9.76 11.83 35.44
N CYS A 464 -9.98 12.12 34.15
CA CYS A 464 -11.27 11.91 33.50
C CYS A 464 -11.75 10.46 33.56
N ARG A 465 -10.81 9.50 33.51
CA ARG A 465 -11.05 8.05 33.63
C ARG A 465 -11.12 7.55 35.07
N GLY A 466 -10.98 8.41 36.07
CA GLY A 466 -10.99 8.02 37.50
C GLY A 466 -9.76 7.25 37.97
N LYS A 467 -8.69 7.22 37.17
CA LYS A 467 -7.41 6.55 37.49
C LYS A 467 -6.47 7.43 38.34
N LEU A 468 -6.80 8.70 38.53
CA LEU A 468 -5.99 9.71 39.21
C LEU A 468 -6.91 10.78 39.85
N GLY A 469 -6.48 11.38 40.97
CA GLY A 469 -7.25 12.43 41.64
C GLY A 469 -7.08 13.82 40.99
N PRO A 470 -8.11 14.70 41.02
CA PRO A 470 -8.07 16.07 40.46
C PRO A 470 -6.86 16.92 40.88
N GLU A 471 -6.41 16.77 42.13
CA GLU A 471 -5.27 17.45 42.73
C GLU A 471 -3.92 17.15 42.03
N SER A 472 -3.87 16.09 41.23
CA SER A 472 -2.63 15.70 40.54
C SER A 472 -2.16 16.75 39.53
N LEU A 473 -3.05 17.59 39.00
CA LEU A 473 -2.65 18.68 38.11
C LEU A 473 -1.98 19.85 38.86
N ASP A 474 -2.21 20.00 40.17
CA ASP A 474 -1.65 21.10 40.95
C ASP A 474 -0.10 21.03 41.01
N ARG A 475 0.49 19.85 40.77
CA ARG A 475 1.96 19.66 40.70
C ARG A 475 2.63 20.41 39.56
N TYR A 476 1.90 20.69 38.47
CA TYR A 476 2.42 21.43 37.32
C TYR A 476 2.32 22.94 37.54
N VAL A 477 1.27 23.39 38.22
CA VAL A 477 1.08 24.81 38.60
C VAL A 477 2.23 25.27 39.51
N GLN A 478 2.64 24.43 40.46
CA GLN A 478 3.73 24.75 41.40
C GLN A 478 5.12 24.83 40.71
N ARG A 479 5.33 24.10 39.62
CA ARG A 479 6.60 24.13 38.86
C ARG A 479 6.70 25.37 37.96
N GLY A 480 5.60 25.75 37.31
CA GLY A 480 5.56 26.94 36.45
C GLY A 480 5.80 28.26 37.19
N GLY A 481 5.51 28.32 38.50
CA GLY A 481 5.77 29.51 39.34
C GLY A 481 7.21 29.70 39.80
N SER A 482 8.11 28.74 39.53
CA SER A 482 9.51 28.75 40.02
C SER A 482 10.56 29.13 38.97
N ALA A 483 10.13 29.49 37.75
CA ALA A 483 10.99 29.89 36.64
C ALA A 483 10.84 31.37 36.23
N GLY A 484 10.43 32.23 37.18
CA GLY A 484 10.32 33.69 37.01
C GLY A 484 11.59 34.43 37.37
#